data_AF-A0A174L7N1-F1
#
_entry.id   AF-A0A174L7N1-F1
#
_cell.length_a   1.000
_cell.length_b   1.000
_cell.length_c   1.000
_cell.angle_alpha   90.00
_cell.angle_beta   90.00
_cell.angle_gamma   90.00
#
_symmetry.space_group_name_H-M   'P 1'
#
loop_
_entity.id
_entity.type
_entity.pdbx_description
1 polymer ?
#
loop_
_entity_poly.entity_id
_entity_poly.type
_entity_poly.pdbx_seq_one_letter_code
_entity_poly.pdbx_strand_id
1 'polypeptide(L)'
;MDGSKCILQLRGVRPFFSDKFDITRHKRYKELSDYDKKNEFDVEAYMRHRMEVKLTRTQEFDLYEFSEERLAEELNTENKEAEHVKDSDT
;
A
#
# COMPACT_ATOMS: atom_id res chain seq x y z
N MET A 1 -23.13 1.47 5.80
CA MET A 1 -22.86 2.67 6.64
C MET A 1 -22.49 3.81 5.72
N ASP A 2 -22.85 5.06 6.05
CA ASP A 2 -22.80 6.22 5.14
C ASP A 2 -21.38 6.79 4.88
N GLY A 3 -20.31 6.10 5.28
CA GLY A 3 -18.96 6.59 5.06
C GLY A 3 -18.62 7.90 5.80
N SER A 4 -19.50 8.50 6.60
CA SER A 4 -19.26 9.72 7.40
C SER A 4 -19.05 9.42 8.89
N LYS A 5 -19.57 8.29 9.39
CA LYS A 5 -19.43 7.84 10.79
C LYS A 5 -18.46 6.66 10.95
N CYS A 6 -17.94 6.45 12.15
CA CYS A 6 -17.17 5.28 12.55
C CYS A 6 -17.71 4.68 13.86
N ILE A 7 -17.48 3.40 14.09
CA ILE A 7 -17.74 2.79 15.39
C ILE A 7 -16.52 3.06 16.27
N LEU A 8 -16.71 3.79 17.37
CA LEU A 8 -15.66 4.11 18.33
C LEU A 8 -15.81 3.22 19.56
N GLN A 9 -14.72 2.53 19.92
CA GLN A 9 -14.64 1.71 21.13
C GLN A 9 -13.66 2.33 22.11
N LEU A 10 -14.18 2.80 23.25
CA LEU A 10 -13.40 3.30 24.37
C LEU A 10 -13.46 2.29 25.52
N ARG A 11 -12.41 2.20 26.34
CA ARG A 11 -12.41 1.31 27.50
C ARG A 11 -13.53 1.70 28.47
N GLY A 12 -14.31 0.71 28.90
CA GLY A 12 -15.40 0.89 29.86
C GLY A 12 -16.72 1.42 29.28
N VAL A 13 -16.82 1.64 27.96
CA VAL A 13 -18.04 2.13 27.32
C VAL A 13 -18.43 1.21 26.16
N ARG A 14 -19.73 0.99 25.99
CA ARG A 14 -20.26 0.19 24.87
C ARG A 14 -19.94 0.90 23.54
N PRO A 15 -19.50 0.18 22.49
CA PRO A 15 -19.21 0.80 21.19
C PRO A 15 -20.38 1.64 20.70
N PHE A 16 -20.07 2.82 20.17
CA PHE A 16 -21.06 3.79 19.70
C PHE A 16 -20.62 4.42 18.38
N PHE A 17 -21.56 5.04 17.68
CA PHE A 17 -21.27 5.78 16.47
C PHE A 17 -20.69 7.15 16.80
N SER A 18 -19.49 7.43 16.29
CA SER A 18 -18.88 8.73 16.27
C SER A 18 -18.86 9.28 14.86
N ASP A 19 -19.01 10.59 14.72
CA ASP A 19 -18.74 11.25 13.45
C ASP A 19 -17.23 11.25 13.18
N LYS A 20 -16.83 11.08 11.91
CA LYS A 20 -15.42 11.17 11.54
C LYS A 20 -14.89 12.58 11.67
N PHE A 21 -13.61 12.67 11.99
CA PHE A 21 -12.91 13.95 11.99
C PHE A 21 -12.83 14.50 10.57
N ASP A 22 -13.19 15.77 10.40
CA ASP A 22 -13.04 16.49 9.14
C ASP A 22 -11.56 16.84 8.92
N ILE A 23 -10.92 16.10 8.02
CA ILE A 23 -9.49 16.19 7.72
C ILE A 23 -9.09 17.57 7.17
N THR A 24 -10.03 18.31 6.55
CA THR A 24 -9.76 19.66 6.00
C THR A 24 -9.36 20.65 7.08
N ARG A 25 -9.75 20.39 8.33
CA ARG A 25 -9.46 21.22 9.51
C ARG A 25 -8.09 20.94 10.11
N HIS A 26 -7.38 19.91 9.65
CA HIS A 26 -6.06 19.57 10.18
C HIS A 26 -5.00 20.56 9.69
N LYS A 27 -4.06 20.96 10.58
CA LYS A 27 -3.02 21.97 10.26
C LYS A 27 -2.14 21.61 9.06
N ARG A 28 -1.96 20.31 8.81
CA ARG A 28 -1.15 19.76 7.71
C ARG A 28 -1.99 19.28 6.52
N TYR A 29 -3.28 19.63 6.46
CA TYR A 29 -4.12 19.21 5.35
C TYR A 29 -3.57 19.66 3.98
N LYS A 30 -2.87 20.80 3.96
CA LYS A 30 -2.17 21.35 2.79
C LYS A 30 -1.09 20.44 2.17
N GLU A 31 -0.66 19.40 2.87
CA GLU A 31 0.37 18.45 2.44
C GLU A 31 -0.24 17.22 1.73
N LEU A 32 -1.58 17.07 1.76
CA LEU A 32 -2.27 15.96 1.12
C LEU A 32 -2.49 16.22 -0.37
N SER A 33 -2.62 15.13 -1.13
CA SER A 33 -3.09 15.12 -2.52
C SER A 33 -4.49 15.72 -2.68
N ASP A 34 -5.33 15.56 -1.66
CA ASP A 34 -6.71 16.09 -1.64
C ASP A 34 -6.76 17.62 -1.61
N TYR A 35 -5.68 18.29 -1.16
CA TYR A 35 -5.58 19.74 -1.16
C TYR A 35 -5.03 20.29 -2.48
N ASP A 36 -3.96 19.71 -3.00
CA ASP A 36 -3.36 20.05 -4.30
C ASP A 36 -2.82 18.78 -4.97
N LYS A 37 -3.15 18.58 -6.25
CA LYS A 37 -2.68 17.44 -7.05
C LYS A 37 -1.16 17.37 -7.15
N LYS A 38 -0.45 18.49 -6.94
CA LYS A 38 1.02 18.51 -6.90
C LYS A 38 1.62 17.69 -5.75
N ASN A 39 0.84 17.46 -4.69
CA ASN A 39 1.25 16.63 -3.56
C ASN A 39 0.98 15.13 -3.79
N GLU A 40 0.48 14.76 -4.96
CA GLU A 40 0.25 13.36 -5.31
C GLU A 40 1.56 12.59 -5.33
N PHE A 41 1.57 11.44 -4.67
CA PHE A 41 2.75 10.60 -4.60
C PHE A 41 2.86 9.73 -5.84
N ASP A 42 3.80 10.06 -6.71
CA ASP A 42 4.14 9.25 -7.87
C ASP A 42 5.06 8.07 -7.46
N VAL A 43 4.44 6.89 -7.35
CA VAL A 43 5.11 5.64 -6.99
C VAL A 43 6.16 5.27 -8.05
N GLU A 44 5.87 5.46 -9.34
CA GLU A 44 6.74 5.04 -10.43
C GLU A 44 8.02 5.87 -10.42
N ALA A 45 7.89 7.20 -10.30
CA ALA A 45 9.03 8.09 -10.14
C ALA A 45 9.85 7.75 -8.89
N TYR A 46 9.22 7.41 -7.77
CA TYR A 46 9.91 7.02 -6.55
C TYR A 46 10.68 5.69 -6.70
N MET A 47 10.09 4.69 -7.35
CA MET A 47 10.74 3.39 -7.55
C MET A 47 11.93 3.46 -8.52
N ARG A 48 11.86 4.31 -9.56
CA ARG A 48 13.01 4.55 -10.46
C ARG A 48 14.25 5.03 -9.70
N HIS A 49 14.09 5.93 -8.72
CA HIS A 49 15.20 6.42 -7.90
C HIS A 49 15.77 5.37 -6.93
N ARG A 50 15.01 4.32 -6.58
CA ARG A 50 15.51 3.20 -5.75
C ARG A 50 16.07 2.02 -6.55
N MET A 51 15.65 1.86 -7.81
CA MET A 51 16.19 0.86 -8.73
C MET A 51 17.45 1.34 -9.47
N GLU A 52 17.92 2.56 -9.21
CA GLU A 52 19.30 2.91 -9.50
C GLU A 52 20.21 2.02 -8.66
N VAL A 53 20.68 0.93 -9.26
CA VAL A 53 21.72 0.09 -8.70
C VAL A 53 22.92 1.00 -8.50
N LYS A 54 23.21 1.36 -7.24
CA LYS A 54 24.43 2.07 -6.86
C LYS A 54 25.62 1.13 -6.98
N LEU A 55 25.85 0.61 -8.18
CA LEU A 55 26.95 -0.27 -8.46
C LEU A 55 28.20 0.60 -8.59
N THR A 56 29.10 0.45 -7.63
CA THR A 56 30.46 0.98 -7.79
C THR A 56 31.15 0.16 -8.90
N ARG A 57 32.04 0.79 -9.67
CA ARG A 57 32.70 0.18 -10.85
C ARG A 57 33.39 -1.17 -10.60
N THR A 58 33.65 -1.52 -9.35
CA THR A 58 34.38 -2.71 -8.92
C THR A 58 33.50 -3.79 -8.30
N GLN A 59 32.19 -3.58 -8.18
CA GLN A 59 31.30 -4.54 -7.52
C GLN A 59 30.82 -5.59 -8.52
N GLU A 60 31.18 -6.85 -8.28
CA GLU A 60 30.68 -8.01 -9.03
C GLU A 60 29.20 -8.24 -8.67
N PHE A 61 28.37 -8.53 -9.67
CA PHE A 61 26.96 -8.86 -9.50
C PHE A 61 26.54 -9.94 -10.50
N ASP A 62 25.63 -10.81 -10.07
CA ASP A 62 25.05 -11.84 -10.92
C ASP A 62 23.80 -11.29 -11.62
N LEU A 63 23.83 -11.26 -12.95
CA LEU A 63 22.66 -10.87 -13.76
C LEU A 63 21.76 -12.08 -13.95
N TYR A 64 20.56 -12.03 -13.35
CA TYR A 64 19.51 -13.01 -13.59
C TYR A 64 18.46 -12.42 -14.53
N GLU A 65 18.33 -13.02 -15.71
CA GLU A 65 17.30 -12.68 -16.69
C GLU A 65 16.08 -13.57 -16.45
N PHE A 66 14.92 -12.94 -16.19
CA PHE A 66 13.65 -13.64 -16.04
C PHE A 66 12.80 -13.38 -17.28
N SER A 67 12.31 -14.45 -17.91
CA SER A 67 11.32 -14.35 -18.98
C SER A 67 9.94 -14.02 -18.39
N GLU A 68 9.13 -13.26 -19.13
CA GLU A 68 7.76 -12.89 -18.75
C GLU A 68 6.91 -14.13 -18.41
N GLU A 69 7.17 -15.25 -19.09
CA GLU A 69 6.54 -16.55 -18.88
C GLU A 69 6.80 -17.10 -17.47
N ARG A 70 8.04 -16.99 -16.96
CA ARG A 70 8.41 -17.45 -15.61
C ARG A 70 7.82 -16.58 -14.50
N LEU A 71 7.77 -15.26 -14.71
CA LEU A 71 7.15 -14.34 -13.75
C LEU A 71 5.63 -14.57 -13.65
N ALA A 72 4.99 -14.86 -14.77
CA ALA A 72 3.57 -15.20 -14.80
C ALA A 72 3.29 -16.54 -14.10
N GLU A 73 4.15 -17.53 -14.23
CA GLU A 73 4.01 -18.82 -13.51
C GLU A 73 4.10 -18.64 -11.99
N GLU A 74 5.05 -17.85 -11.49
CA GLU A 74 5.22 -17.59 -10.04
C GLU A 74 4.03 -16.82 -9.43
N LEU A 75 3.53 -15.77 -10.09
CA LEU A 75 2.35 -15.01 -9.63
C LEU A 75 1.08 -15.88 -9.59
N ASN A 76 0.94 -16.81 -10.52
CA ASN A 76 -0.19 -17.73 -10.55
C ASN A 76 -0.11 -18.78 -9.43
N THR A 77 1.10 -19.19 -9.02
CA THR A 77 1.28 -20.06 -7.86
C THR A 77 1.02 -19.36 -6.52
N GLU A 78 1.45 -18.11 -6.35
CA GLU A 78 1.17 -17.33 -5.13
C GLU A 78 -0.33 -17.07 -4.93
N ASN A 79 -1.07 -16.78 -6.01
CA ASN A 79 -2.52 -16.62 -5.95
C ASN A 79 -3.24 -17.94 -5.58
N LYS A 80 -2.69 -19.09 -5.97
CA LYS A 80 -3.22 -20.41 -5.65
C LYS A 80 -2.97 -20.79 -4.18
N GLU A 81 -1.85 -20.36 -3.60
CA GLU A 81 -1.57 -20.50 -2.16
C GLU A 81 -2.44 -19.55 -1.31
N ALA A 82 -2.73 -18.35 -1.79
CA ALA A 82 -3.61 -17.38 -1.13
C ALA A 82 -5.11 -17.77 -1.13
N GLU A 83 -5.56 -18.57 -2.10
CA GLU A 83 -6.92 -19.14 -2.10
C GLU A 83 -7.06 -20.27 -1.07
N HIS A 84 -6.03 -21.09 -0.86
CA HIS A 84 -6.12 -22.25 0.04
C HIS A 84 -6.20 -21.90 1.53
N VAL A 85 -5.84 -20.66 1.92
CA VAL A 85 -5.97 -20.19 3.32
C VAL A 85 -7.40 -19.72 3.64
N LYS A 86 -8.22 -19.37 2.63
CA LYS A 86 -9.58 -18.83 2.86
C LYS A 86 -10.66 -19.87 3.11
N ASP A 87 -10.41 -21.13 2.80
CA ASP A 87 -11.41 -22.21 2.94
C ASP A 87 -11.32 -23.00 4.26
N SER A 88 -10.50 -22.56 5.22
CA SER A 88 -10.31 -23.26 6.51
C SER A 88 -10.92 -22.57 7.73
N ASP A 89 -11.50 -21.37 7.57
CA ASP A 89 -12.29 -20.70 8.61
C ASP A 89 -13.79 -20.73 8.23
N THR A 90 -14.44 -21.88 8.42
CA THR A 90 -15.90 -21.99 8.58
C THR A 90 -16.23 -23.04 9.64
#